data_AF-A0A925FH91-F1
#
_entry.id   AF-A0A925FH91-F1
#
_cell.length_a   1.000
_cell.length_b   1.000
_cell.length_c   1.000
_cell.angle_alpha   90.00
_cell.angle_beta   90.00
_cell.angle_gamma   90.00
#
_symmetry.space_group_name_H-M   'P 1'
#
loop_
_entity.id
_entity.type
_entity.pdbx_description
1 polymer ?
#
loop_
_entity_poly.entity_id
_entity_poly.type
_entity_poly.pdbx_seq_one_letter_code
_entity_poly.pdbx_strand_id
1 'polypeptide(L)'
;MRRTLGLALGTALLALGSAGAQQPKTTFFITSVGSGKGADLGGLAGADRHCTELAQAAGITGVTWHAYLSQAAQRGQPAINARDRIGRGPWHNAKGVMVAQNVDDLHSDNNKLSKENSITEKGAMVNGRGDTPNMHDILTGSMLDGRVASDTLDTTCGNWTRSDSTGSAYVGHHDRQGGGANPTSWNMAHGSRGCGQRNLQATGGNAFYYCFGVS
;
A
#
# COMPACT_ATOMS: atom_id res chain seq x y z
N MET A 1 -6.26 68.78 49.35
CA MET A 1 -6.35 68.30 47.96
C MET A 1 -5.78 66.88 47.92
N ARG A 2 -6.63 65.86 47.72
CA ARG A 2 -6.27 64.43 47.82
C ARG A 2 -5.61 63.97 46.51
N ARG A 3 -4.40 63.39 46.59
CA ARG A 3 -3.74 62.70 45.47
C ARG A 3 -4.10 61.21 45.55
N THR A 4 -4.89 60.73 44.59
CA THR A 4 -5.19 59.31 44.39
C THR A 4 -4.11 58.67 43.53
N LEU A 5 -3.38 57.69 44.09
CA LEU A 5 -2.51 56.78 43.34
C LEU A 5 -3.39 55.76 42.61
N GLY A 6 -3.33 55.73 41.28
CA GLY A 6 -3.94 54.68 40.46
C GLY A 6 -3.00 53.49 40.31
N LEU A 7 -3.38 52.34 40.86
CA LEU A 7 -2.68 51.07 40.69
C LEU A 7 -3.14 50.43 39.37
N ALA A 8 -2.28 50.35 38.37
CA ALA A 8 -2.56 49.64 37.12
C ALA A 8 -2.21 48.15 37.29
N LEU A 9 -3.23 47.28 37.41
CA LEU A 9 -3.07 45.83 37.32
C LEU A 9 -2.87 45.44 35.85
N GLY A 10 -1.66 45.03 35.48
CA GLY A 10 -1.38 44.40 34.20
C GLY A 10 -1.72 42.91 34.23
N THR A 11 -2.75 42.50 33.50
CA THR A 11 -3.09 41.09 33.27
C THR A 11 -2.19 40.52 32.17
N ALA A 12 -1.24 39.66 32.53
CA ALA A 12 -0.45 38.88 31.58
C ALA A 12 -1.28 37.70 31.05
N LEU A 13 -1.68 37.74 29.77
CA LEU A 13 -2.24 36.58 29.07
C LEU A 13 -1.11 35.59 28.73
N LEU A 14 -1.08 34.46 29.44
CA LEU A 14 -0.30 33.29 29.05
C LEU A 14 -0.98 32.60 27.86
N ALA A 15 -0.46 32.81 26.65
CA ALA A 15 -0.84 32.02 25.48
C ALA A 15 -0.27 30.60 25.63
N LEU A 16 -1.08 29.67 26.12
CA LEU A 16 -0.81 28.23 26.05
C LEU A 16 -0.91 27.80 24.58
N GLY A 17 0.23 27.72 23.91
CA GLY A 17 0.31 27.12 22.57
C GLY A 17 -0.05 25.64 22.66
N SER A 18 -1.12 25.23 22.00
CA SER A 18 -1.45 23.83 21.80
C SER A 18 -0.34 23.19 20.96
N ALA A 19 0.53 22.40 21.59
CA ALA A 19 1.41 21.50 20.86
C ALA A 19 0.55 20.41 20.20
N GLY A 20 0.02 20.68 19.01
CA GLY A 20 -0.64 19.67 18.21
C GLY A 20 0.35 18.57 17.88
N ALA A 21 0.07 17.32 18.27
CA ALA A 21 0.87 16.19 17.86
C ALA A 21 0.87 16.14 16.32
N GLN A 22 2.03 16.33 15.71
CA GLN A 22 2.19 16.21 14.26
C GLN A 22 1.84 14.78 13.87
N GLN A 23 0.81 14.61 13.03
CA GLN A 23 0.47 13.29 12.48
C GLN A 23 1.68 12.69 11.77
N PRO A 24 1.96 11.39 11.95
CA PRO A 24 3.08 10.75 11.28
C PRO A 24 2.87 10.83 9.76
N LYS A 25 3.99 10.92 9.04
CA LYS A 25 3.96 11.01 7.59
C LYS A 25 3.35 9.75 6.98
N THR A 26 2.44 9.90 6.01
CA THR A 26 1.90 8.77 5.26
C THR A 26 3.01 8.13 4.43
N THR A 27 3.24 6.84 4.68
CA THR A 27 4.27 6.01 4.05
C THR A 27 3.73 4.65 3.63
N PHE A 28 2.41 4.45 3.67
CA PHE A 28 1.74 3.25 3.14
C PHE A 28 0.35 3.58 2.61
N PHE A 29 -0.01 3.00 1.47
CA PHE A 29 -1.37 3.01 0.96
C PHE A 29 -1.61 1.91 -0.10
N ILE A 30 -2.87 1.62 -0.41
CA ILE A 30 -3.29 0.91 -1.63
C ILE A 30 -3.63 1.92 -2.72
N THR A 31 -3.17 1.71 -3.95
CA THR A 31 -3.53 2.59 -5.07
C THR A 31 -5.06 2.79 -5.19
N SER A 32 -5.56 4.03 -5.17
CA SER A 32 -7.00 4.29 -5.35
C SER A 32 -7.54 3.95 -6.75
N VAL A 33 -6.65 3.89 -7.74
CA VAL A 33 -6.95 3.52 -9.13
C VAL A 33 -5.79 2.71 -9.70
N GLY A 34 -6.09 1.68 -10.49
CA GLY A 34 -5.08 0.88 -11.20
C GLY A 34 -4.47 1.65 -12.38
N SER A 35 -3.54 1.01 -13.12
CA SER A 35 -2.88 1.63 -14.28
C SER A 35 -3.80 1.86 -15.50
N GLY A 36 -5.01 1.30 -15.48
CA GLY A 36 -5.92 1.21 -16.63
C GLY A 36 -5.54 0.11 -17.63
N LYS A 37 -4.46 -0.64 -17.38
CA LYS A 37 -3.97 -1.73 -18.24
C LYS A 37 -3.84 -3.06 -17.48
N GLY A 38 -4.67 -3.31 -16.48
CA GLY A 38 -4.56 -4.52 -15.65
C GLY A 38 -3.18 -4.61 -14.99
N ALA A 39 -2.52 -5.77 -15.10
CA ALA A 39 -1.18 -6.01 -14.56
C ALA A 39 -0.02 -5.50 -15.43
N ASP A 40 -0.29 -4.90 -16.60
CA ASP A 40 0.74 -4.15 -17.34
C ASP A 40 0.95 -2.80 -16.66
N LEU A 41 2.00 -2.74 -15.84
CA LEU A 41 2.39 -1.56 -15.09
C LEU A 41 3.58 -0.85 -15.73
N GLY A 42 4.11 -1.38 -16.85
CA GLY A 42 5.40 -0.98 -17.41
C GLY A 42 6.59 -1.45 -16.56
N GLY A 43 6.45 -2.62 -15.91
CA GLY A 43 7.44 -3.15 -14.97
C GLY A 43 7.41 -2.46 -13.60
N LEU A 44 8.33 -2.87 -12.72
CA LEU A 44 8.43 -2.32 -11.36
C LEU A 44 8.61 -0.80 -11.34
N ALA A 45 9.42 -0.25 -12.24
CA ALA A 45 9.65 1.19 -12.34
C ALA A 45 8.37 1.97 -12.72
N GLY A 46 7.50 1.37 -13.53
CA GLY A 46 6.21 1.99 -13.86
C GLY A 46 5.22 1.92 -12.71
N ALA A 47 5.20 0.82 -11.94
CA ALA A 47 4.41 0.72 -10.72
C ALA A 47 4.86 1.74 -9.65
N ASP A 48 6.16 1.90 -9.45
CA ASP A 48 6.73 2.89 -8.50
C ASP A 48 6.38 4.33 -8.89
N ARG A 49 6.43 4.62 -10.20
CA ARG A 49 6.03 5.94 -10.72
C ARG A 49 4.55 6.21 -10.44
N HIS A 50 3.68 5.23 -10.66
CA HIS A 50 2.24 5.37 -10.37
C HIS A 50 1.98 5.59 -8.87
N CYS A 51 2.68 4.88 -7.98
CA CYS A 51 2.64 5.17 -6.54
C CYS A 51 3.01 6.63 -6.24
N THR A 52 4.09 7.12 -6.86
CA THR A 52 4.54 8.51 -6.70
C THR A 52 3.50 9.51 -7.21
N GLU A 53 2.92 9.28 -8.39
CA GLU A 53 1.90 10.14 -8.99
C GLU A 53 0.64 10.23 -8.12
N LEU A 54 0.15 9.11 -7.60
CA LEU A 54 -1.01 9.09 -6.70
C LEU A 54 -0.72 9.81 -5.38
N ALA A 55 0.44 9.55 -4.76
CA ALA A 55 0.84 10.20 -3.54
C ALA A 55 0.93 11.73 -3.71
N GLN A 56 1.54 12.19 -4.81
CA GLN A 56 1.65 13.61 -5.14
C GLN A 56 0.27 14.24 -5.37
N ALA A 57 -0.64 13.55 -6.08
CA ALA A 57 -2.01 14.02 -6.29
C ALA A 57 -2.81 14.14 -4.97
N ALA A 58 -2.45 13.36 -3.94
CA ALA A 58 -3.00 13.46 -2.60
C ALA A 58 -2.26 14.47 -1.69
N GLY A 59 -1.26 15.20 -2.22
CA GLY A 59 -0.47 16.17 -1.47
C GLY A 59 0.63 15.56 -0.59
N ILE A 60 0.91 14.26 -0.73
CA ILE A 60 1.96 13.57 0.02
C ILE A 60 3.28 13.72 -0.74
N THR A 61 4.19 14.54 -0.20
CA THR A 61 5.45 14.90 -0.87
C THR A 61 6.68 14.50 -0.06
N GLY A 62 7.86 14.45 -0.70
CA GLY A 62 9.13 14.14 -0.06
C GLY A 62 9.24 12.69 0.46
N VAL A 63 8.52 11.75 -0.17
CA VAL A 63 8.62 10.31 0.08
C VAL A 63 9.01 9.65 -1.23
N THR A 64 10.01 8.78 -1.20
CA THR A 64 10.32 7.88 -2.30
C THR A 64 9.39 6.67 -2.18
N TRP A 65 8.64 6.34 -3.23
CA TRP A 65 7.66 5.26 -3.20
C TRP A 65 8.12 4.07 -4.02
N HIS A 66 7.99 2.88 -3.44
CA HIS A 66 8.10 1.62 -4.17
C HIS A 66 6.80 0.81 -4.05
N ALA A 67 6.37 0.25 -5.17
CA ALA A 67 5.28 -0.71 -5.22
C ALA A 67 5.72 -2.04 -4.59
N TYR A 68 4.87 -2.61 -3.73
CA TYR A 68 5.08 -3.93 -3.15
C TYR A 68 4.81 -5.02 -4.20
N LEU A 69 5.77 -5.20 -5.09
CA LEU A 69 5.69 -6.15 -6.20
C LEU A 69 7.01 -6.87 -6.34
N SER A 70 6.93 -8.19 -6.43
CA SER A 70 8.06 -9.06 -6.73
C SER A 70 8.22 -9.23 -8.24
N GLN A 71 9.41 -9.58 -8.70
CA GLN A 71 9.76 -9.79 -10.11
C GLN A 71 10.57 -11.07 -10.23
N ALA A 72 10.20 -11.94 -11.18
CA ALA A 72 10.92 -13.18 -11.45
C ALA A 72 12.21 -12.91 -12.22
N ALA A 73 13.21 -13.79 -12.03
CA ALA A 73 14.42 -13.75 -12.85
C ALA A 73 14.04 -14.06 -14.31
N GLN A 74 14.26 -13.12 -15.21
CA GLN A 74 13.87 -13.25 -16.61
C GLN A 74 14.76 -12.39 -17.51
N ARG A 75 15.07 -12.87 -18.71
CA ARG A 75 15.85 -12.13 -19.74
C ARG A 75 17.18 -11.58 -19.19
N GLY A 76 17.87 -12.37 -18.38
CA GLY A 76 19.16 -11.99 -17.76
C GLY A 76 19.04 -10.99 -16.61
N GLN A 77 17.84 -10.55 -16.24
CA GLN A 77 17.61 -9.76 -15.03
C GLN A 77 17.43 -10.68 -13.81
N PRO A 78 17.97 -10.29 -12.64
CA PRO A 78 17.81 -11.07 -11.42
C PRO A 78 16.36 -11.04 -10.93
N ALA A 79 16.03 -12.03 -10.11
CA ALA A 79 14.83 -11.98 -9.29
C ALA A 79 14.90 -10.79 -8.31
N ILE A 80 13.76 -10.13 -8.08
CA ILE A 80 13.65 -9.04 -7.13
C ILE A 80 12.47 -9.32 -6.21
N ASN A 81 12.72 -9.30 -4.90
CA ASN A 81 11.69 -9.54 -3.90
C ASN A 81 11.04 -8.22 -3.48
N ALA A 82 9.72 -8.20 -3.34
CA ALA A 82 8.98 -7.02 -2.87
C ALA A 82 9.50 -6.54 -1.50
N ARG A 83 9.72 -7.46 -0.56
CA ARG A 83 10.17 -7.15 0.80
C ARG A 83 11.51 -6.41 0.87
N ASP A 84 12.38 -6.63 -0.11
CA ASP A 84 13.75 -6.07 -0.12
C ASP A 84 13.75 -4.62 -0.65
N ARG A 85 12.63 -4.17 -1.24
CA ARG A 85 12.52 -2.86 -1.88
C ARG A 85 11.86 -1.81 -0.99
N ILE A 86 10.97 -2.19 -0.09
CA ILE A 86 10.04 -1.25 0.57
C ILE A 86 10.62 -0.45 1.74
N GLY A 87 11.93 -0.50 1.96
CA GLY A 87 12.60 0.15 3.10
C GLY A 87 12.43 -0.63 4.40
N ARG A 88 12.75 0.02 5.54
CA ARG A 88 12.79 -0.65 6.86
C ARG A 88 11.57 -0.39 7.74
N GLY A 89 10.67 0.50 7.34
CA GLY A 89 9.57 0.99 8.18
C GLY A 89 10.01 2.02 9.24
N PRO A 90 9.11 2.45 10.14
CA PRO A 90 7.70 2.06 10.22
C PRO A 90 6.86 2.67 9.11
N TRP A 91 5.78 1.98 8.73
CA TRP A 91 4.85 2.50 7.73
C TRP A 91 3.53 2.93 8.34
N HIS A 92 3.04 4.10 7.94
CA HIS A 92 1.78 4.67 8.40
C HIS A 92 0.83 4.93 7.24
N ASN A 93 -0.45 4.62 7.44
CA ASN A 93 -1.47 4.94 6.44
C ASN A 93 -1.87 6.43 6.47
N ALA A 94 -2.76 6.83 5.56
CA ALA A 94 -3.23 8.22 5.45
C ALA A 94 -4.00 8.75 6.69
N LYS A 95 -4.38 7.87 7.63
CA LYS A 95 -5.00 8.23 8.91
C LYS A 95 -4.01 8.23 10.08
N GLY A 96 -2.72 8.07 9.80
CA GLY A 96 -1.66 8.05 10.81
C GLY A 96 -1.56 6.73 11.58
N VAL A 97 -2.28 5.67 11.18
CA VAL A 97 -2.18 4.35 11.81
C VAL A 97 -0.90 3.67 11.33
N MET A 98 -0.05 3.23 12.26
CA MET A 98 1.10 2.40 11.96
C MET A 98 0.62 1.01 11.54
N VAL A 99 0.88 0.62 10.29
CA VAL A 99 0.46 -0.68 9.76
C VAL A 99 1.49 -1.78 10.02
N ALA A 100 2.76 -1.43 10.08
CA ALA A 100 3.84 -2.31 10.51
C ALA A 100 5.06 -1.49 10.94
N GLN A 101 5.75 -1.97 11.97
CA GLN A 101 6.94 -1.32 12.53
C GLN A 101 8.18 -1.52 11.66
N ASN A 102 8.31 -2.69 11.04
CA ASN A 102 9.43 -3.09 10.18
C ASN A 102 9.04 -4.27 9.27
N VAL A 103 9.96 -4.71 8.41
CA VAL A 103 9.72 -5.80 7.46
C VAL A 103 9.32 -7.11 8.16
N ASP A 104 9.93 -7.44 9.31
CA ASP A 104 9.61 -8.67 10.02
C ASP A 104 8.20 -8.60 10.64
N ASP A 105 7.83 -7.45 11.22
CA ASP A 105 6.48 -7.20 11.72
C ASP A 105 5.44 -7.29 10.59
N LEU A 106 5.72 -6.67 9.42
CA LEU A 106 4.86 -6.70 8.23
C LEU A 106 4.54 -8.12 7.76
N HIS A 107 5.51 -9.03 7.86
CA HIS A 107 5.39 -10.44 7.48
C HIS A 107 4.99 -11.38 8.63
N SER A 108 4.68 -10.83 9.80
CA SER A 108 4.15 -11.57 10.95
C SER A 108 2.65 -11.36 11.11
N ASP A 109 2.03 -12.09 12.02
CA ASP A 109 0.64 -11.87 12.41
C ASP A 109 0.42 -10.59 13.25
N ASN A 110 1.49 -9.91 13.68
CA ASN A 110 1.39 -8.71 14.51
C ASN A 110 1.09 -7.44 13.71
N ASN A 111 1.30 -7.45 12.38
CA ASN A 111 0.98 -6.30 11.54
C ASN A 111 -0.50 -5.87 11.70
N LYS A 112 -0.80 -4.63 11.36
CA LYS A 112 -2.14 -4.04 11.50
C LYS A 112 -2.87 -3.93 10.17
N LEU A 113 -2.51 -4.73 9.17
CA LEU A 113 -3.23 -4.75 7.90
C LEU A 113 -4.61 -5.38 8.10
N SER A 114 -5.63 -4.63 7.72
CA SER A 114 -7.05 -5.02 7.72
C SER A 114 -7.79 -4.15 6.69
N LYS A 115 -9.08 -4.38 6.49
CA LYS A 115 -9.90 -3.51 5.62
C LYS A 115 -9.87 -2.05 6.05
N GLU A 116 -9.86 -1.81 7.36
CA GLU A 116 -9.89 -0.48 7.97
C GLU A 116 -8.57 0.27 7.85
N ASN A 117 -7.46 -0.47 7.84
CA ASN A 117 -6.10 0.09 7.87
C ASN A 117 -5.40 0.07 6.51
N SER A 118 -5.81 -0.82 5.61
CA SER A 118 -5.35 -0.91 4.22
C SER A 118 -6.18 0.00 3.33
N ILE A 119 -5.91 1.31 3.45
CA ILE A 119 -6.67 2.37 2.79
C ILE A 119 -5.86 3.05 1.69
N THR A 120 -6.55 3.85 0.88
CA THR A 120 -5.93 4.58 -0.23
C THR A 120 -5.08 5.77 0.23
N GLU A 121 -4.31 6.33 -0.69
CA GLU A 121 -3.51 7.55 -0.45
C GLU A 121 -4.36 8.75 -0.04
N LYS A 122 -5.66 8.71 -0.36
CA LYS A 122 -6.67 9.72 0.01
C LYS A 122 -7.37 9.41 1.33
N GLY A 123 -6.99 8.33 2.01
CA GLY A 123 -7.61 7.86 3.25
C GLY A 123 -8.96 7.16 3.07
N ALA A 124 -9.38 6.91 1.84
CA ALA A 124 -10.61 6.18 1.53
C ALA A 124 -10.43 4.66 1.73
N MET A 125 -11.44 4.01 2.27
CA MET A 125 -11.50 2.55 2.40
C MET A 125 -11.61 1.90 1.02
N VAL A 126 -10.89 0.81 0.82
CA VAL A 126 -11.00 -0.01 -0.40
C VAL A 126 -12.14 -1.01 -0.22
N ASN A 127 -12.93 -1.22 -1.27
CA ASN A 127 -13.99 -2.23 -1.23
C ASN A 127 -13.39 -3.63 -1.03
N GLY A 128 -13.86 -4.32 0.01
CA GLY A 128 -13.48 -5.68 0.35
C GLY A 128 -14.53 -6.71 -0.07
N ARG A 129 -14.33 -7.95 0.34
CA ARG A 129 -15.31 -9.02 0.16
C ARG A 129 -16.63 -8.64 0.85
N GLY A 130 -17.74 -8.79 0.12
CA GLY A 130 -19.07 -8.39 0.54
C GLY A 130 -19.51 -7.02 0.00
N ASP A 131 -18.58 -6.19 -0.45
CA ASP A 131 -18.91 -4.90 -1.08
C ASP A 131 -19.16 -5.05 -2.59
N THR A 132 -19.80 -4.04 -3.19
CA THR A 132 -20.02 -3.97 -4.64
C THR A 132 -19.44 -2.69 -5.23
N PRO A 133 -18.54 -2.78 -6.23
CA PRO A 133 -17.88 -4.01 -6.70
C PRO A 133 -16.91 -4.58 -5.66
N ASN A 134 -16.63 -5.89 -5.71
CA ASN A 134 -15.56 -6.51 -4.92
C ASN A 134 -14.20 -6.11 -5.50
N MET A 135 -13.29 -5.59 -4.66
CA MET A 135 -11.94 -5.18 -5.06
C MET A 135 -10.88 -5.65 -4.06
N HIS A 136 -11.11 -6.80 -3.41
CA HIS A 136 -10.32 -7.20 -2.26
C HIS A 136 -8.95 -7.80 -2.59
N ASP A 137 -8.80 -8.39 -3.78
CA ASP A 137 -7.53 -8.93 -4.26
C ASP A 137 -6.57 -7.80 -4.66
N ILE A 138 -5.37 -7.83 -4.10
CA ILE A 138 -4.28 -6.88 -4.34
C ILE A 138 -3.09 -7.61 -4.98
N LEU A 139 -2.56 -7.07 -6.08
CA LEU A 139 -1.40 -7.63 -6.79
C LEU A 139 -0.13 -7.55 -5.94
N THR A 140 0.63 -8.65 -5.88
CA THR A 140 1.92 -8.71 -5.17
C THR A 140 2.99 -9.49 -5.93
N GLY A 141 2.60 -10.53 -6.67
CA GLY A 141 3.51 -11.52 -7.28
C GLY A 141 4.47 -12.16 -6.29
N SER A 142 4.11 -12.19 -5.01
CA SER A 142 4.98 -12.58 -3.92
C SER A 142 4.45 -13.82 -3.21
N MET A 143 5.36 -14.56 -2.59
CA MET A 143 5.07 -15.59 -1.59
C MET A 143 4.79 -14.94 -0.22
N LEU A 144 4.35 -15.75 0.75
CA LEU A 144 4.00 -15.29 2.10
C LEU A 144 5.13 -14.51 2.79
N ASP A 145 6.38 -14.93 2.56
CA ASP A 145 7.57 -14.29 3.12
C ASP A 145 8.02 -13.04 2.35
N GLY A 146 7.29 -12.63 1.32
CA GLY A 146 7.55 -11.45 0.50
C GLY A 146 8.58 -11.62 -0.61
N ARG A 147 8.98 -12.86 -0.91
CA ARG A 147 9.88 -13.18 -2.02
C ARG A 147 9.12 -13.53 -3.29
N VAL A 148 9.76 -13.40 -4.44
CA VAL A 148 9.19 -13.95 -5.67
C VAL A 148 9.14 -15.48 -5.59
N ALA A 149 8.12 -16.09 -6.20
CA ALA A 149 8.10 -17.54 -6.36
C ALA A 149 9.29 -18.00 -7.21
N SER A 150 9.94 -19.08 -6.79
CA SER A 150 11.03 -19.74 -7.54
C SER A 150 10.53 -20.85 -8.47
N ASP A 151 9.22 -21.07 -8.54
CA ASP A 151 8.62 -22.05 -9.43
C ASP A 151 8.66 -21.60 -10.90
N THR A 152 8.26 -22.49 -11.80
CA THR A 152 8.31 -22.24 -13.26
C THR A 152 7.07 -21.50 -13.79
N LEU A 153 6.09 -21.21 -12.94
CA LEU A 153 4.86 -20.55 -13.34
C LEU A 153 5.04 -19.03 -13.27
N ASP A 154 4.51 -18.33 -14.26
CA ASP A 154 4.47 -16.87 -14.22
C ASP A 154 3.46 -16.42 -13.14
N THR A 155 3.98 -15.81 -12.09
CA THR A 155 3.24 -15.29 -10.94
C THR A 155 3.27 -13.76 -10.88
N THR A 156 3.70 -13.10 -11.97
CA THR A 156 3.95 -11.66 -12.03
C THR A 156 3.39 -11.01 -13.30
N CYS A 157 2.63 -11.76 -14.12
CA CYS A 157 2.14 -11.29 -15.41
C CYS A 157 3.26 -10.75 -16.32
N GLY A 158 4.29 -11.57 -16.50
CA GLY A 158 5.46 -11.25 -17.30
C GLY A 158 6.24 -10.08 -16.71
N ASN A 159 6.52 -10.12 -15.41
CA ASN A 159 7.20 -9.06 -14.69
C ASN A 159 6.49 -7.70 -14.87
N TRP A 160 5.16 -7.70 -14.76
CA TRP A 160 4.28 -6.53 -14.82
C TRP A 160 4.30 -5.81 -16.17
N THR A 161 4.42 -6.56 -17.27
CA THR A 161 4.44 -6.02 -18.64
C THR A 161 3.37 -6.62 -19.55
N ARG A 162 2.43 -7.40 -18.99
CA ARG A 162 1.37 -8.07 -19.75
C ARG A 162 -0.01 -7.78 -19.16
N SER A 163 -0.98 -7.70 -20.06
CA SER A 163 -2.41 -7.47 -19.76
C SER A 163 -3.31 -8.50 -20.45
N ASP A 164 -2.74 -9.63 -20.86
CA ASP A 164 -3.46 -10.65 -21.61
C ASP A 164 -4.37 -11.50 -20.72
N SER A 165 -5.21 -12.29 -21.38
CA SER A 165 -6.13 -13.22 -20.70
C SER A 165 -5.46 -14.52 -20.24
N THR A 166 -4.20 -14.73 -20.61
CA THR A 166 -3.41 -15.89 -20.22
C THR A 166 -2.36 -15.47 -19.18
N GLY A 167 -1.89 -16.40 -18.35
CA GLY A 167 -0.97 -16.10 -17.25
C GLY A 167 -1.68 -15.79 -15.93
N SER A 168 -0.90 -15.42 -14.92
CA SER A 168 -1.39 -15.16 -13.57
C SER A 168 -0.44 -14.23 -12.81
N ALA A 169 -0.98 -13.53 -11.81
CA ALA A 169 -0.22 -12.91 -10.75
C ALA A 169 -0.67 -13.48 -9.40
N TYR A 170 0.27 -13.65 -8.46
CA TYR A 170 -0.13 -13.84 -7.07
C TYR A 170 -0.72 -12.55 -6.51
N VAL A 171 -1.85 -12.74 -5.80
CA VAL A 171 -2.60 -11.69 -5.11
C VAL A 171 -2.76 -12.04 -3.65
N GLY A 172 -3.01 -11.05 -2.81
CA GLY A 172 -3.46 -11.24 -1.44
C GLY A 172 -4.67 -10.38 -1.09
N HIS A 173 -5.23 -10.61 0.09
CA HIS A 173 -6.49 -10.03 0.56
C HIS A 173 -6.21 -8.88 1.52
N HIS A 174 -6.44 -7.64 1.10
CA HIS A 174 -6.21 -6.48 1.99
C HIS A 174 -7.15 -6.45 3.20
N ASP A 175 -8.31 -7.10 3.08
CA ASP A 175 -9.33 -7.22 4.11
C ASP A 175 -9.13 -8.46 4.98
N ARG A 176 -8.07 -9.25 4.76
CA ARG A 176 -7.68 -10.43 5.54
C ARG A 176 -8.75 -11.54 5.60
N GLN A 177 -9.63 -11.60 4.60
CA GLN A 177 -10.67 -12.62 4.50
C GLN A 177 -10.85 -13.07 3.06
N GLY A 178 -11.25 -14.33 2.84
CA GLY A 178 -11.37 -14.83 1.48
C GLY A 178 -11.31 -16.35 1.36
N GLY A 179 -10.92 -16.80 0.17
CA GLY A 179 -10.57 -18.18 -0.10
C GLY A 179 -9.16 -18.26 -0.69
N GLY A 180 -8.86 -19.35 -1.38
CA GLY A 180 -7.53 -19.63 -1.91
C GLY A 180 -6.71 -20.52 -0.98
N ALA A 181 -5.42 -20.68 -1.30
CA ALA A 181 -4.51 -21.50 -0.51
C ALA A 181 -4.23 -20.89 0.86
N ASN A 182 -4.21 -19.56 0.96
CA ASN A 182 -4.04 -18.83 2.23
C ASN A 182 -5.15 -17.78 2.41
N PRO A 183 -6.34 -18.18 2.91
CA PRO A 183 -7.57 -17.37 2.89
C PRO A 183 -7.53 -16.01 3.58
N THR A 184 -6.61 -15.79 4.51
CA THR A 184 -6.48 -14.52 5.24
C THR A 184 -5.24 -13.73 4.83
N SER A 185 -4.36 -14.30 3.99
CA SER A 185 -3.07 -13.69 3.65
C SER A 185 -3.22 -12.38 2.88
N TRP A 186 -2.51 -11.33 3.31
CA TRP A 186 -2.56 -10.02 2.66
C TRP A 186 -1.68 -9.94 1.40
N ASN A 187 -0.70 -10.84 1.27
CA ASN A 187 0.27 -10.80 0.17
C ASN A 187 0.31 -12.04 -0.73
N MET A 188 -0.21 -13.19 -0.29
CA MET A 188 -0.27 -14.40 -1.12
C MET A 188 -1.44 -15.26 -0.65
N ALA A 189 -2.60 -15.11 -1.29
CA ALA A 189 -3.78 -15.93 -1.05
C ALA A 189 -3.98 -16.96 -2.18
N HIS A 190 -3.90 -16.53 -3.43
CA HIS A 190 -4.03 -17.37 -4.62
C HIS A 190 -3.48 -16.68 -5.88
N GLY A 191 -3.47 -17.40 -7.00
CA GLY A 191 -3.24 -16.82 -8.33
C GLY A 191 -4.50 -16.13 -8.88
N SER A 192 -4.29 -15.10 -9.69
CA SER A 192 -5.36 -14.46 -10.47
C SER A 192 -5.84 -15.34 -11.63
N ARG A 193 -7.02 -15.04 -12.17
CA ARG A 193 -7.57 -15.69 -13.38
C ARG A 193 -6.88 -15.26 -14.69
N GLY A 194 -6.05 -14.23 -14.65
CA GLY A 194 -5.38 -13.65 -15.81
C GLY A 194 -4.87 -12.25 -15.51
N CYS A 195 -4.10 -11.69 -16.44
CA CYS A 195 -3.36 -10.44 -16.25
C CYS A 195 -4.15 -9.19 -16.66
N GLY A 196 -5.11 -9.33 -17.57
CA GLY A 196 -5.97 -8.23 -18.02
C GLY A 196 -6.98 -7.77 -16.98
N GLN A 197 -7.40 -6.49 -17.07
CA GLN A 197 -8.31 -5.85 -16.12
C GLN A 197 -9.57 -6.66 -15.81
N ARG A 198 -10.26 -7.16 -16.86
CA ARG A 198 -11.48 -7.97 -16.67
C ARG A 198 -11.23 -9.26 -15.91
N ASN A 199 -10.06 -9.89 -16.09
CA ASN A 199 -9.72 -11.13 -15.39
C ASN A 199 -9.38 -10.86 -13.93
N LEU A 200 -8.70 -9.74 -13.65
CA LEU A 200 -8.44 -9.30 -12.28
C LEU A 200 -9.74 -8.96 -11.54
N GLN A 201 -10.68 -8.30 -12.21
CA GLN A 201 -12.04 -8.07 -11.68
C GLN A 201 -12.82 -9.37 -11.47
N ALA A 202 -12.76 -10.30 -12.41
CA ALA A 202 -13.39 -11.61 -12.28
C ALA A 202 -12.72 -12.49 -11.20
N THR A 203 -11.48 -12.20 -10.82
CA THR A 203 -10.79 -12.85 -9.70
C THR A 203 -11.36 -12.36 -8.37
N GLY A 204 -11.60 -11.04 -8.26
CA GLY A 204 -12.05 -10.40 -7.02
C GLY A 204 -11.32 -9.09 -6.70
N GLY A 205 -10.44 -8.61 -7.58
CA GLY A 205 -9.66 -7.38 -7.40
C GLY A 205 -10.00 -6.29 -8.41
N ASN A 206 -9.13 -5.29 -8.51
CA ASN A 206 -9.26 -4.24 -9.53
C ASN A 206 -7.90 -3.75 -10.07
N ALA A 207 -6.90 -4.64 -10.06
CA ALA A 207 -5.51 -4.33 -10.41
C ALA A 207 -4.84 -3.30 -9.47
N PHE A 208 -5.27 -3.27 -8.21
CA PHE A 208 -4.64 -2.46 -7.18
C PHE A 208 -3.40 -3.14 -6.61
N TYR A 209 -2.50 -2.35 -6.05
CA TYR A 209 -1.29 -2.81 -5.36
C TYR A 209 -0.94 -1.87 -4.21
N TYR A 210 -0.07 -2.34 -3.32
CA TYR A 210 0.41 -1.53 -2.20
C TYR A 210 1.59 -0.66 -2.62
N CYS A 211 1.66 0.54 -2.05
CA CYS A 211 2.74 1.50 -2.20
C CYS A 211 3.35 1.77 -0.83
N PHE A 212 4.66 1.60 -0.71
CA PHE A 212 5.41 1.80 0.52
C PHE A 212 6.43 2.92 0.35
N GLY A 213 6.47 3.81 1.33
CA GLY A 213 7.47 4.85 1.44
C GLY A 213 8.79 4.24 1.92
N VAL A 214 9.87 4.65 1.26
CA VAL A 214 11.22 4.18 1.55
C VAL A 214 12.00 5.28 2.24
N SER A 215 12.43 4.98 3.46
CA SER A 215 13.21 5.84 4.35
C SER A 215 14.23 5.02 5.13
#